data_AF-A0A183GFJ5-F1
#
_entry.id   AF-A0A183GFJ5-F1
#
_cell.length_a   1.000
_cell.length_b   1.000
_cell.length_c   1.000
_cell.angle_alpha   90.00
_cell.angle_beta   90.00
_cell.angle_gamma   90.00
#
_symmetry.space_group_name_H-M   'P 1'
#
loop_
_entity.id
_entity.type
_entity.pdbx_description
1 polymer ?
#
loop_
_entity_poly.entity_id
_entity_poly.type
_entity_poly.pdbx_seq_one_letter_code
_entity_poly.pdbx_strand_id
1 'polypeptide(L)'
;MPLSSELEERLCNELRRKIEIVRNSPGHPSEKTVQDRIQWLGDQCYEWLPTIRQARYEYVNLMHDRDYLLNQRGGALHFYVKLRQLHEEHQQQRRDLLTTAELFALAHEWYEILVAAGEANELDRLAFLHSLNEKVHLEPTEPGDQNYPQPTQVHRTYQLREVLDMVKAQKRNFGHLLDEEREEVIEARKRSKISCAIEEEATRDMRIQLEQLHNIVQTKAAELHERIDALERAYSVSFTRLMESINEKHAVILSKLDMLPGPVLRPESPSRMDVDESHRSGSPINGEPLENEEEYRNPSPYPESNTSEEDDAERVLILQRRINDGEREFREIEEYLPNNWVRERHFGSRTMKWSEAKMMCVYCKEQGQHYSDACPNVPSVAERTDILEAEGRCKICVERHDTDSCTRSNTCFYCKKFRRDPKEREKHHASICPRPEDFARTIERRHQLRKELDDCYRRLDEIMAPGPSRN
;
A
#
# COMPACT_ATOMS: atom_id res chain seq x y z
N MET A 1 -29.56 74.29 2.90
CA MET A 1 -28.47 73.54 2.23
C MET A 1 -29.00 72.97 0.92
N PRO A 2 -28.95 73.72 -0.19
CA PRO A 2 -29.51 73.32 -1.49
C PRO A 2 -28.50 72.55 -2.37
N LEU A 3 -27.77 71.59 -1.79
CA LEU A 3 -26.78 70.77 -2.49
C LEU A 3 -27.39 69.53 -3.20
N SER A 4 -28.71 69.36 -3.13
CA SER A 4 -29.38 68.13 -3.56
C SER A 4 -29.59 68.05 -5.07
N SER A 5 -30.10 69.11 -5.71
CA SER A 5 -30.48 69.06 -7.14
C SER A 5 -29.28 69.08 -8.08
N GLU A 6 -28.26 69.89 -7.76
CA GLU A 6 -27.05 70.00 -8.58
C GLU A 6 -26.22 68.70 -8.55
N LEU A 7 -26.16 68.04 -7.39
CA LEU A 7 -25.51 66.73 -7.26
C LEU A 7 -26.27 65.65 -8.05
N GLU A 8 -27.60 65.64 -7.96
CA GLU A 8 -28.46 64.69 -8.68
C GLU A 8 -28.36 64.87 -10.20
N GLU A 9 -28.37 66.12 -10.69
CA GLU A 9 -28.19 66.42 -12.12
C GLU A 9 -26.80 65.99 -12.61
N ARG A 10 -25.75 66.27 -11.81
CA ARG A 10 -24.39 65.84 -12.13
C ARG A 10 -24.26 64.32 -12.16
N LEU A 11 -24.87 63.60 -11.22
CA LEU A 11 -24.91 62.13 -11.22
C LEU A 11 -25.67 61.58 -12.42
N CYS A 12 -26.82 62.16 -12.77
CA CYS A 12 -27.59 61.80 -13.96
C CYS A 12 -26.78 61.98 -15.24
N ASN A 13 -26.10 63.12 -15.39
CA ASN A 13 -25.27 63.40 -16.57
C ASN A 13 -24.08 62.45 -16.68
N GLU A 14 -23.43 62.12 -15.55
CA GLU A 14 -22.34 61.15 -15.52
C GLU A 14 -22.83 59.73 -15.85
N LEU A 15 -24.00 59.32 -15.33
CA LEU A 15 -24.64 58.04 -15.67
C LEU A 15 -24.96 57.94 -17.15
N ARG A 16 -25.58 58.98 -17.74
CA ARG A 16 -25.86 59.01 -19.19
C ARG A 16 -24.58 58.92 -20.02
N ARG A 17 -23.53 59.66 -19.63
CA ARG A 17 -22.24 59.60 -20.32
C ARG A 17 -21.65 58.19 -20.27
N LYS A 18 -21.69 57.53 -19.12
CA LYS A 18 -21.19 56.16 -18.96
C LYS A 18 -22.00 55.15 -19.76
N ILE A 19 -23.33 55.28 -19.75
CA ILE A 19 -24.23 54.49 -20.61
C ILE A 19 -23.83 54.65 -22.08
N GLU A 20 -23.65 55.89 -22.54
CA GLU A 20 -23.29 56.16 -23.94
C GLU A 20 -21.92 55.56 -24.32
N ILE A 21 -20.95 55.57 -23.40
CA ILE A 21 -19.65 54.90 -23.61
C ILE A 21 -19.83 53.38 -23.73
N VAL A 22 -20.68 52.78 -22.90
CA VAL A 22 -20.98 51.35 -22.96
C VAL A 22 -21.66 50.98 -24.28
N ARG A 23 -22.67 51.75 -24.70
CA ARG A 23 -23.39 51.54 -25.97
C ARG A 23 -22.47 51.55 -27.18
N ASN A 24 -21.51 52.48 -27.19
CA ASN A 24 -20.59 52.66 -28.31
C ASN A 24 -19.36 51.74 -28.23
N SER A 25 -19.24 50.90 -27.21
CA SER A 25 -18.09 50.01 -27.05
C SER A 25 -18.18 48.81 -28.00
N PRO A 26 -17.18 48.58 -28.87
CA PRO A 26 -17.14 47.39 -29.73
C PRO A 26 -16.92 46.16 -28.85
N GLY A 27 -18.00 45.43 -28.56
CA GLY A 27 -17.98 44.25 -27.69
C GLY A 27 -18.91 44.31 -26.49
N HIS A 28 -19.83 45.29 -26.41
CA HIS A 28 -20.89 45.24 -25.40
C HIS A 28 -21.72 43.96 -25.58
N PRO A 29 -22.02 43.21 -24.50
CA PRO A 29 -22.77 41.97 -24.60
C PRO A 29 -24.25 42.28 -24.89
N SER A 30 -24.90 41.43 -25.68
CA SER A 30 -26.37 41.48 -25.83
C SER A 30 -27.06 40.98 -24.56
N GLU A 31 -28.32 41.38 -24.34
CA GLU A 31 -29.13 40.87 -23.22
C GLU A 31 -29.10 39.34 -23.15
N LYS A 32 -29.35 38.67 -24.28
CA LYS A 32 -29.29 37.21 -24.38
C LYS A 32 -27.93 36.65 -23.97
N THR A 33 -26.84 37.29 -24.40
CA THR A 33 -25.48 36.87 -24.02
C THR A 33 -25.25 36.99 -22.51
N VAL A 34 -25.79 38.03 -21.87
CA VAL A 34 -25.70 38.20 -20.41
C VAL A 34 -26.56 37.16 -19.69
N GLN A 35 -27.78 36.92 -20.14
CA GLN A 35 -28.66 35.86 -19.63
C GLN A 35 -27.99 34.48 -19.70
N ASP A 36 -27.46 34.11 -20.88
CA ASP A 36 -26.75 32.84 -21.10
C ASP A 36 -25.56 32.71 -20.14
N ARG A 37 -24.81 33.80 -19.91
CA ARG A 37 -23.68 33.84 -18.96
C ARG A 37 -24.12 33.68 -17.52
N ILE A 38 -25.19 34.36 -17.08
CA ILE A 38 -25.72 34.24 -15.71
C ILE A 38 -26.16 32.80 -15.45
N GLN A 39 -26.90 32.20 -16.38
CA GLN A 39 -27.33 30.80 -16.23
C GLN A 39 -26.13 29.87 -16.17
N TRP A 40 -25.20 29.98 -17.13
CA TRP A 40 -24.03 29.08 -17.19
C TRP A 40 -23.12 29.23 -15.96
N LEU A 41 -22.75 30.45 -15.57
CA LEU A 41 -21.90 30.69 -14.39
C LEU A 41 -22.61 30.33 -13.09
N GLY A 42 -23.93 30.58 -13.01
CA GLY A 42 -24.75 30.18 -11.88
C GLY A 42 -24.75 28.66 -11.72
N ASP A 43 -24.99 27.92 -12.81
CA ASP A 43 -24.89 26.45 -12.82
C ASP A 43 -23.52 25.98 -12.34
N GLN A 44 -22.43 26.56 -12.86
CA GLN A 44 -21.07 26.23 -12.41
C GLN A 44 -20.85 26.48 -10.91
N CYS A 45 -21.41 27.56 -10.34
CA CYS A 45 -21.35 27.81 -8.89
C CYS A 45 -21.98 26.69 -8.05
N TYR A 46 -23.05 26.05 -8.53
CA TYR A 46 -23.67 24.91 -7.85
C TYR A 46 -22.85 23.61 -8.01
N GLU A 47 -22.24 23.39 -9.17
CA GLU A 47 -21.38 22.21 -9.43
C GLU A 47 -20.08 22.22 -8.60
N TRP A 48 -19.72 23.33 -7.97
CA TRP A 48 -18.59 23.36 -7.04
C TRP A 48 -18.84 22.60 -5.73
N LEU A 49 -20.10 22.43 -5.30
CA LEU A 49 -20.41 21.66 -4.09
C LEU A 49 -19.97 20.19 -4.21
N PRO A 50 -20.40 19.42 -5.22
CA PRO A 50 -19.90 18.05 -5.40
C PRO A 50 -18.39 18.01 -5.65
N THR A 51 -17.81 19.02 -6.31
CA THR A 51 -16.35 19.10 -6.51
C THR A 51 -15.59 19.21 -5.18
N ILE A 52 -16.06 20.02 -4.23
CA ILE A 52 -15.47 20.12 -2.88
C ILE A 52 -15.57 18.78 -2.13
N ARG A 53 -16.70 18.09 -2.26
CA ARG A 53 -16.89 16.78 -1.64
C ARG A 53 -15.96 15.74 -2.24
N GLN A 54 -15.81 15.73 -3.56
CA GLN A 54 -14.87 14.88 -4.26
C GLN A 54 -13.42 15.13 -3.79
N ALA A 55 -13.00 16.39 -3.69
CA ALA A 55 -11.70 16.77 -3.14
C ALA A 55 -11.50 16.22 -1.70
N ARG A 56 -12.54 16.30 -0.86
CA ARG A 56 -12.52 15.73 0.49
C ARG A 56 -12.34 14.20 0.47
N TYR A 57 -13.04 13.50 -0.42
CA TYR A 57 -12.91 12.04 -0.56
C TYR A 57 -11.52 11.64 -1.05
N GLU A 58 -10.95 12.36 -2.02
CA GLU A 58 -9.60 12.11 -2.51
C GLU A 58 -8.55 12.29 -1.41
N TYR A 59 -8.67 13.34 -0.60
CA TYR A 59 -7.82 13.54 0.58
C TYR A 59 -7.98 12.41 1.59
N VAL A 60 -9.21 12.07 1.99
CA VAL A 60 -9.47 10.98 2.96
C VAL A 60 -8.94 9.64 2.46
N ASN A 61 -9.13 9.32 1.18
CA ASN A 61 -8.61 8.09 0.57
C ASN A 61 -7.09 8.05 0.59
N LEU A 62 -6.42 9.16 0.24
CA LEU A 62 -4.96 9.24 0.32
C LEU A 62 -4.46 9.08 1.76
N MET A 63 -5.19 9.62 2.73
CA MET A 63 -4.87 9.47 4.15
C MET A 63 -5.12 8.04 4.66
N HIS A 64 -6.12 7.34 4.15
CA HIS A 64 -6.36 5.93 4.43
C HIS A 64 -5.21 5.04 3.93
N ASP A 65 -4.68 5.36 2.75
CA ASP A 65 -3.54 4.66 2.14
C ASP A 65 -2.18 5.06 2.74
N ARG A 66 -2.15 5.98 3.71
CA ARG A 66 -0.92 6.55 4.29
C ARG A 66 0.07 5.46 4.74
N ASP A 67 -0.37 4.55 5.59
CA ASP A 67 0.52 3.52 6.17
C ASP A 67 1.02 2.55 5.09
N TYR A 68 0.16 2.19 4.14
CA TYR A 68 0.55 1.35 3.02
C TYR A 68 1.63 2.02 2.15
N LEU A 69 1.47 3.30 1.84
CA LEU A 69 2.44 4.07 1.06
C LEU A 69 3.76 4.24 1.82
N LEU A 70 3.71 4.57 3.12
CA LEU A 70 4.90 4.79 3.94
C LEU A 70 5.77 3.54 4.11
N ASN A 71 5.16 2.35 4.13
CA ASN A 71 5.88 1.08 4.29
C ASN A 71 6.60 0.57 3.03
N GLN A 72 6.46 1.25 1.89
CA GLN A 72 7.18 0.92 0.66
C GLN A 72 8.58 1.53 0.65
N ARG A 73 9.50 0.97 -0.14
CA ARG A 73 10.82 1.58 -0.37
C ARG A 73 10.66 2.95 -1.02
N GLY A 74 11.22 4.00 -0.41
CA GLY A 74 10.98 5.39 -0.83
C GLY A 74 9.55 5.89 -0.56
N GLY A 75 8.79 5.15 0.25
CA GLY A 75 7.38 5.38 0.53
C GLY A 75 7.07 6.75 1.12
N ALA A 76 7.93 7.24 2.01
CA ALA A 76 7.81 8.57 2.61
C ALA A 76 7.88 9.70 1.58
N LEU A 77 8.81 9.61 0.61
CA LEU A 77 8.92 10.57 -0.48
C LEU A 77 7.71 10.48 -1.42
N HIS A 78 7.31 9.25 -1.78
CA HIS A 78 6.16 9.02 -2.65
C HIS A 78 4.86 9.58 -2.05
N PHE A 79 4.61 9.33 -0.76
CA PHE A 79 3.46 9.90 -0.04
C PHE A 79 3.50 11.43 -0.03
N TYR A 80 4.64 12.04 0.31
CA TYR A 80 4.81 13.49 0.29
C TYR A 80 4.51 14.10 -1.08
N VAL A 81 5.02 13.50 -2.16
CA VAL A 81 4.80 13.99 -3.53
C VAL A 81 3.33 13.90 -3.91
N LYS A 82 2.67 12.76 -3.64
CA LYS A 82 1.23 12.58 -3.90
C LYS A 82 0.39 13.61 -3.16
N LEU A 83 0.63 13.78 -1.86
CA LEU A 83 -0.13 14.71 -1.03
C LEU A 83 0.09 16.16 -1.48
N ARG A 84 1.32 16.53 -1.85
CA ARG A 84 1.62 17.85 -2.39
C ARG A 84 0.90 18.10 -3.72
N GLN A 85 0.87 17.12 -4.63
CA GLN A 85 0.18 17.24 -5.91
C GLN A 85 -1.33 17.45 -5.70
N LEU A 86 -1.92 16.65 -4.81
CA LEU A 86 -3.33 16.79 -4.44
C LEU A 86 -3.63 18.18 -3.87
N HIS A 87 -2.78 18.68 -2.97
CA HIS A 87 -2.92 20.02 -2.40
C HIS A 87 -2.85 21.14 -3.46
N GLU A 88 -1.90 21.03 -4.41
CA GLU A 88 -1.77 22.01 -5.51
C GLU A 88 -3.00 21.99 -6.44
N GLU A 89 -3.57 20.81 -6.69
CA GLU A 89 -4.80 20.62 -7.47
C GLU A 89 -6.02 21.26 -6.77
N HIS A 90 -6.25 20.95 -5.49
CA HIS A 90 -7.34 21.54 -4.73
C HIS A 90 -7.18 23.06 -4.55
N GLN A 91 -5.95 23.55 -4.46
CA GLN A 91 -5.69 24.98 -4.42
C GLN A 91 -6.07 25.66 -5.75
N GLN A 92 -5.84 24.99 -6.88
CA GLN A 92 -6.28 25.47 -8.20
C GLN A 92 -7.80 25.48 -8.31
N GLN A 93 -8.47 24.39 -7.93
CA GLN A 93 -9.93 24.29 -7.88
C GLN A 93 -10.56 25.43 -7.07
N ARG A 94 -10.00 25.76 -5.89
CA ARG A 94 -10.44 26.91 -5.10
C ARG A 94 -10.28 28.25 -5.84
N ARG A 95 -9.19 28.44 -6.60
CA ARG A 95 -9.01 29.67 -7.41
C ARG A 95 -10.08 29.75 -8.49
N ASP A 96 -10.35 28.64 -9.16
CA ASP A 96 -11.35 28.56 -10.23
C ASP A 96 -12.76 28.87 -9.71
N LEU A 97 -13.14 28.34 -8.53
CA LEU A 97 -14.39 28.71 -7.84
C LEU A 97 -14.54 30.22 -7.65
N LEU A 98 -13.49 30.88 -7.17
CA LEU A 98 -13.52 32.33 -6.92
C LEU A 98 -13.64 33.10 -8.24
N THR A 99 -12.92 32.69 -9.28
CA THR A 99 -13.01 33.29 -10.61
C THR A 99 -14.41 33.10 -11.21
N THR A 100 -15.02 31.92 -11.09
CA THR A 100 -16.41 31.69 -11.53
C THR A 100 -17.39 32.64 -10.83
N ALA A 101 -17.25 32.80 -9.51
CA ALA A 101 -18.12 33.67 -8.73
C ALA A 101 -17.95 35.16 -9.05
N GLU A 102 -16.72 35.61 -9.29
CA GLU A 102 -16.41 36.97 -9.75
C GLU A 102 -17.03 37.23 -11.13
N LEU A 103 -16.89 36.29 -12.07
CA LEU A 103 -17.51 36.40 -13.38
C LEU A 103 -19.05 36.38 -13.30
N PHE A 104 -19.61 35.60 -12.38
CA PHE A 104 -21.05 35.57 -12.14
C PHE A 104 -21.56 36.92 -11.65
N ALA A 105 -20.86 37.52 -10.67
CA ALA A 105 -21.18 38.86 -10.18
C ALA A 105 -21.09 39.91 -11.29
N LEU A 106 -20.02 39.86 -12.09
CA LEU A 106 -19.84 40.76 -13.23
C LEU A 106 -20.96 40.61 -14.28
N ALA A 107 -21.46 39.39 -14.50
CA ALA A 107 -22.58 39.17 -15.42
C ALA A 107 -23.88 39.83 -14.92
N HIS A 108 -24.15 39.79 -13.61
CA HIS A 108 -25.26 40.53 -13.00
C HIS A 108 -25.10 42.04 -13.14
N GLU A 109 -23.90 42.57 -12.89
CA GLU A 109 -23.59 43.99 -13.07
C GLU A 109 -23.81 44.43 -14.53
N TRP A 110 -23.38 43.61 -15.50
CA TRP A 110 -23.67 43.87 -16.91
C TRP A 110 -25.15 43.92 -17.22
N TYR A 111 -25.96 43.03 -16.62
CA TYR A 111 -27.40 43.06 -16.83
C TYR A 111 -28.02 44.33 -16.27
N GLU A 112 -27.59 44.77 -15.08
CA GLU A 112 -28.02 46.04 -14.49
C GLU A 112 -27.63 47.25 -15.33
N ILE A 113 -26.43 47.23 -15.95
CA ILE A 113 -25.99 48.27 -16.88
C ILE A 113 -26.89 48.30 -18.13
N LEU A 114 -27.22 47.14 -18.71
CA LEU A 114 -28.12 47.07 -19.87
C LEU A 114 -29.52 47.62 -19.54
N VAL A 115 -30.05 47.32 -18.36
CA VAL A 115 -31.33 47.88 -17.87
C VAL A 115 -31.23 49.39 -17.69
N ALA A 116 -30.18 49.89 -17.04
CA ALA A 116 -29.97 51.32 -16.85
C ALA A 116 -29.77 52.06 -18.18
N ALA A 117 -29.17 51.40 -19.17
CA ALA A 117 -29.04 51.86 -20.53
C ALA A 117 -30.34 51.75 -21.34
N GLY A 118 -31.43 51.19 -20.81
CA GLY A 118 -32.67 50.97 -21.56
C GLY A 118 -32.52 50.03 -22.75
N GLU A 119 -31.48 49.18 -22.76
CA GLU A 119 -31.25 48.13 -23.75
C GLU A 119 -31.89 46.80 -23.34
N ALA A 120 -32.22 46.66 -22.06
CA ALA A 120 -33.01 45.56 -21.49
C ALA A 120 -34.12 46.13 -20.59
N ASN A 121 -35.20 45.37 -20.41
CA ASN A 121 -36.28 45.73 -19.50
C ASN A 121 -36.04 45.10 -18.11
N GLU A 122 -36.24 45.86 -17.03
CA GLU A 122 -36.10 45.34 -15.67
C GLU A 122 -37.11 44.21 -15.38
N LEU A 123 -38.33 44.30 -15.93
CA LEU A 123 -39.33 43.24 -15.79
C LEU A 123 -38.88 41.95 -16.50
N ASP A 124 -38.23 42.07 -17.67
CA ASP A 124 -37.71 40.91 -18.40
C ASP A 124 -36.53 40.28 -17.64
N ARG A 125 -35.64 41.09 -17.05
CA ARG A 125 -34.58 40.62 -16.15
C ARG A 125 -35.12 39.84 -14.95
N LEU A 126 -36.13 40.40 -14.25
CA LEU A 126 -36.73 39.74 -13.09
C LEU A 126 -37.48 38.46 -13.49
N ALA A 127 -38.22 38.48 -14.61
CA ALA A 127 -38.90 37.31 -15.14
C ALA A 127 -37.91 36.22 -15.55
N PHE A 128 -36.78 36.59 -16.16
CA PHE A 128 -35.69 35.66 -16.48
C PHE A 128 -35.14 34.99 -15.23
N LEU A 129 -34.75 35.75 -14.19
CA LEU A 129 -34.23 35.17 -12.95
C LEU A 129 -35.27 34.28 -12.25
N HIS A 130 -36.55 34.67 -12.28
CA HIS A 130 -37.63 33.83 -11.76
C HIS A 130 -37.74 32.51 -12.53
N SER A 131 -37.68 32.56 -13.87
CA SER A 131 -37.75 31.36 -14.71
C SER A 131 -36.60 30.39 -14.45
N LEU A 132 -35.41 30.90 -14.11
CA LEU A 132 -34.29 30.06 -13.68
C LEU A 132 -34.57 29.41 -12.32
N ASN A 133 -35.14 30.15 -11.37
CA ASN A 133 -35.46 29.63 -10.03
C ASN A 133 -36.57 28.56 -10.05
N GLU A 134 -37.48 28.63 -11.00
CA GLU A 134 -38.54 27.61 -11.20
C GLU A 134 -38.01 26.31 -11.82
N LYS A 135 -36.82 26.34 -12.42
CA LYS A 135 -36.21 25.15 -13.02
C LYS A 135 -35.88 24.13 -11.93
N VAL A 136 -36.39 22.91 -12.11
CA VAL A 136 -36.08 21.78 -11.22
C VAL A 136 -34.79 21.12 -11.69
N HIS A 137 -33.83 20.99 -10.77
CA HIS A 137 -32.60 20.26 -10.99
C HIS A 137 -32.66 18.90 -10.27
N LEU A 138 -32.05 17.89 -10.88
CA LEU A 138 -31.89 16.58 -10.25
C LEU A 138 -30.46 16.47 -9.76
N GLU A 139 -30.29 16.36 -8.45
CA GLU A 139 -28.99 16.18 -7.82
C GLU A 139 -28.87 14.77 -7.24
N PRO A 140 -27.70 14.11 -7.37
CA PRO A 140 -27.47 12.82 -6.76
C PRO A 140 -27.52 12.94 -5.23
N THR A 141 -28.14 11.95 -4.58
CA THR A 141 -28.14 11.81 -3.12
C THR A 141 -26.85 11.17 -2.64
N GLU A 142 -26.50 11.38 -1.37
CA GLU A 142 -25.29 10.85 -0.74
C GLU A 142 -25.57 9.63 0.15
N PRO A 143 -24.59 8.73 0.35
CA PRO A 143 -24.71 7.67 1.34
C PRO A 143 -25.03 8.24 2.73
N GLY A 144 -26.23 7.94 3.24
CA GLY A 144 -26.75 8.48 4.50
C GLY A 144 -28.03 9.31 4.33
N ASP A 145 -28.31 9.80 3.12
CA ASP A 145 -29.58 10.44 2.81
C ASP A 145 -30.73 9.43 2.83
N GLN A 146 -31.90 9.87 3.30
CA GLN A 146 -33.09 9.02 3.47
C GLN A 146 -33.52 8.30 2.18
N ASN A 147 -33.23 8.89 1.01
CA ASN A 147 -33.65 8.38 -0.30
C ASN A 147 -32.48 7.86 -1.17
N TYR A 148 -31.29 7.64 -0.60
CA TYR A 148 -30.16 7.10 -1.35
C TYR A 148 -30.49 5.71 -1.95
N PRO A 149 -30.19 5.43 -3.23
CA PRO A 149 -29.41 6.20 -4.20
C PRO A 149 -30.23 7.04 -5.19
N GLN A 150 -31.51 7.31 -4.93
CA GLN A 150 -32.39 8.02 -5.87
C GLN A 150 -32.04 9.52 -5.91
N PRO A 151 -31.91 10.14 -7.10
CA PRO A 151 -31.71 11.58 -7.21
C PRO A 151 -32.85 12.37 -6.55
N THR A 152 -32.51 13.50 -5.93
CA THR A 152 -33.50 14.41 -5.32
C THR A 152 -33.71 15.63 -6.20
N GLN A 153 -34.96 16.10 -6.28
CA GLN A 153 -35.31 17.35 -6.93
C GLN A 153 -34.91 18.52 -6.05
N VAL A 154 -34.12 19.43 -6.58
CA VAL A 154 -33.70 20.66 -5.89
C VAL A 154 -33.99 21.88 -6.75
N HIS A 155 -34.26 22.99 -6.08
CA HIS A 155 -34.41 24.30 -6.69
C HIS A 155 -33.15 25.11 -6.46
N ARG A 156 -32.58 25.65 -7.55
CA ARG A 156 -31.42 26.53 -7.51
C ARG A 156 -31.88 27.98 -7.59
N THR A 157 -31.26 28.85 -6.80
CA THR A 157 -31.47 30.30 -6.88
C THR A 157 -30.36 30.94 -7.71
N TYR A 158 -30.73 31.89 -8.55
CA TYR A 158 -29.79 32.71 -9.35
C TYR A 158 -29.77 34.16 -8.88
N GLN A 159 -30.24 34.42 -7.65
CA GLN A 159 -30.10 35.72 -7.03
C GLN A 159 -28.64 35.96 -6.64
N LEU A 160 -28.08 37.10 -7.07
CA LEU A 160 -26.67 37.43 -6.86
C LEU A 160 -26.23 37.23 -5.42
N ARG A 161 -27.00 37.76 -4.47
CA ARG A 161 -26.69 37.68 -3.04
C ARG A 161 -26.64 36.23 -2.55
N GLU A 162 -27.62 35.42 -2.92
CA GLU A 162 -27.76 34.04 -2.43
C GLU A 162 -26.66 33.14 -2.99
N VAL A 163 -26.35 33.27 -4.28
CA VAL A 163 -25.23 32.55 -4.92
C VAL A 163 -23.89 32.96 -4.31
N LEU A 164 -23.66 34.26 -4.06
CA LEU A 164 -22.43 34.71 -3.43
C LEU A 164 -22.31 34.25 -1.97
N ASP A 165 -23.41 34.16 -1.22
CA ASP A 165 -23.40 33.64 0.15
C ASP A 165 -23.13 32.12 0.17
N MET A 166 -23.67 31.37 -0.80
CA MET A 166 -23.32 29.96 -1.04
C MET A 166 -21.83 29.80 -1.37
N VAL A 167 -21.29 30.58 -2.31
CA VAL A 167 -19.86 30.55 -2.67
C VAL A 167 -18.98 30.89 -1.47
N LYS A 168 -19.38 31.86 -0.62
CA LYS A 168 -18.64 32.15 0.62
C LYS A 168 -18.61 30.94 1.56
N ALA A 169 -19.70 30.19 1.67
CA ALA A 169 -19.72 28.95 2.45
C ALA A 169 -18.81 27.88 1.84
N GLN A 170 -18.89 27.66 0.53
CA GLN A 170 -18.01 26.76 -0.21
C GLN A 170 -16.52 27.14 -0.07
N LYS A 171 -16.19 28.42 -0.15
CA LYS A 171 -14.84 28.96 0.07
C LYS A 171 -14.30 28.64 1.46
N ARG A 172 -15.14 28.71 2.51
CA ARG A 172 -14.75 28.33 3.88
C ARG A 172 -14.46 26.83 3.96
N ASN A 173 -15.32 25.99 3.37
CA ASN A 173 -15.12 24.53 3.35
C ASN A 173 -13.81 24.15 2.65
N PHE A 174 -13.53 24.74 1.48
CA PHE A 174 -12.24 24.58 0.80
C PHE A 174 -11.07 25.08 1.66
N GLY A 175 -11.25 26.19 2.37
CA GLY A 175 -10.24 26.74 3.28
C GLY A 175 -9.82 25.72 4.33
N HIS A 176 -10.79 25.13 5.02
CA HIS A 176 -10.53 24.10 6.04
C HIS A 176 -9.80 22.88 5.46
N LEU A 177 -10.24 22.36 4.31
CA LEU A 177 -9.57 21.24 3.63
C LEU A 177 -8.11 21.57 3.29
N LEU A 178 -7.87 22.74 2.69
CA LEU A 178 -6.51 23.15 2.29
C LEU A 178 -5.60 23.39 3.49
N ASP A 179 -6.14 23.84 4.63
CA ASP A 179 -5.36 24.01 5.87
C ASP A 179 -4.94 22.63 6.43
N GLU A 180 -5.86 21.67 6.50
CA GLU A 180 -5.56 20.28 6.91
C GLU A 180 -4.50 19.62 6.00
N GLU A 181 -4.66 19.76 4.68
CA GLU A 181 -3.69 19.25 3.70
C GLU A 181 -2.32 19.91 3.86
N ARG A 182 -2.29 21.23 4.05
CA ARG A 182 -1.04 21.98 4.21
C ARG A 182 -0.25 21.48 5.43
N GLU A 183 -0.93 21.24 6.54
CA GLU A 183 -0.32 20.68 7.75
C GLU A 183 0.27 19.30 7.49
N GLU A 184 -0.49 18.40 6.83
CA GLU A 184 0.00 17.07 6.48
C GLU A 184 1.12 17.10 5.43
N VAL A 185 1.12 18.05 4.48
CA VAL A 185 2.22 18.25 3.52
C VAL A 185 3.52 18.63 4.26
N ILE A 186 3.44 19.51 5.25
CA ILE A 186 4.59 19.92 6.07
C ILE A 186 5.15 18.71 6.83
N GLU A 187 4.28 17.93 7.46
CA GLU A 187 4.67 16.74 8.24
C GLU A 187 5.22 15.63 7.33
N ALA A 188 4.57 15.34 6.20
CA ALA A 188 5.05 14.38 5.21
C ALA A 188 6.43 14.77 4.66
N ARG A 189 6.67 16.07 4.43
CA ARG A 189 7.99 16.58 4.01
C ARG A 189 9.05 16.32 5.07
N LYS A 190 8.73 16.55 6.35
CA LYS A 190 9.65 16.29 7.48
C LYS A 190 9.98 14.80 7.56
N ARG A 191 8.97 13.93 7.52
CA ARG A 191 9.16 12.46 7.52
C ARG A 191 9.99 11.99 6.33
N SER A 192 9.72 12.51 5.13
CA SER A 192 10.49 12.19 3.93
C SER A 192 11.99 12.53 4.09
N LYS A 193 12.31 13.69 4.68
CA LYS A 193 13.71 14.06 4.97
C LYS A 193 14.39 13.12 5.96
N ILE A 194 13.69 12.76 7.05
CA ILE A 194 14.22 11.83 8.06
C ILE A 194 14.46 10.45 7.43
N SER A 195 13.48 9.94 6.68
CA SER A 195 13.60 8.67 5.97
C SER A 195 14.78 8.67 5.01
N CYS A 196 14.99 9.76 4.26
CA CYS A 196 16.13 9.90 3.34
C CYS A 196 17.47 9.85 4.10
N ALA A 197 17.58 10.53 5.23
CA ALA A 197 18.80 10.52 6.05
C ALA A 197 19.13 9.11 6.58
N ILE A 198 18.11 8.37 7.04
CA ILE A 198 18.26 6.99 7.50
C ILE A 198 18.67 6.06 6.35
N GLU A 199 18.05 6.18 5.18
CA GLU A 199 18.40 5.39 4.00
C GLU A 199 19.84 5.68 3.51
N GLU A 200 20.27 6.94 3.56
CA GLU A 200 21.64 7.35 3.24
C GLU A 200 22.66 6.78 4.23
N GLU A 201 22.35 6.81 5.52
CA GLU A 201 23.19 6.24 6.57
C GLU A 201 23.30 4.71 6.42
N ALA A 202 22.18 4.00 6.26
CA ALA A 202 22.18 2.56 6.01
C ALA A 202 22.96 2.20 4.73
N THR A 203 22.85 3.01 3.68
CA THR A 203 23.62 2.82 2.44
C THR A 203 25.11 3.02 2.66
N ARG A 204 25.50 4.00 3.49
CA ARG A 204 26.90 4.23 3.87
C ARG A 204 27.46 3.04 4.64
N ASP A 205 26.72 2.54 5.61
CA ASP A 205 27.13 1.39 6.43
C ASP A 205 27.28 0.12 5.59
N MET A 206 26.34 -0.15 4.68
CA MET A 206 26.44 -1.27 3.75
C MET A 206 27.68 -1.16 2.86
N ARG A 207 28.06 0.04 2.40
CA ARG A 207 29.30 0.23 1.62
C ARG A 207 30.55 -0.09 2.45
N ILE A 208 30.59 0.36 3.71
CA ILE A 208 31.71 0.05 4.63
C ILE A 208 31.81 -1.46 4.85
N GLN A 209 30.71 -2.15 5.10
CA GLN A 209 30.69 -3.60 5.29
C GLN A 209 31.13 -4.36 4.03
N LEU A 210 30.69 -3.91 2.84
CA LEU A 210 31.12 -4.50 1.57
C LEU A 210 32.61 -4.29 1.31
N GLU A 211 33.17 -3.13 1.65
CA GLU A 211 34.60 -2.86 1.54
C GLU A 211 35.41 -3.74 2.51
N GLN A 212 34.96 -3.89 3.76
CA GLN A 212 35.57 -4.80 4.73
C GLN A 212 35.55 -6.25 4.24
N LEU A 213 34.41 -6.72 3.72
CA LEU A 213 34.29 -8.06 3.16
C LEU A 213 35.21 -8.23 1.94
N HIS A 214 35.28 -7.23 1.07
CA HIS A 214 36.19 -7.23 -0.07
C HIS A 214 37.65 -7.37 0.35
N ASN A 215 38.08 -6.60 1.35
CA ASN A 215 39.44 -6.69 1.91
C ASN A 215 39.72 -8.08 2.49
N ILE A 216 38.77 -8.67 3.23
CA ILE A 216 38.91 -10.03 3.77
C ILE A 216 39.08 -11.06 2.65
N VAL A 217 38.24 -10.98 1.61
CA VAL A 217 38.31 -11.89 0.45
C VAL A 217 39.65 -11.73 -0.28
N GLN A 218 40.13 -10.50 -0.47
CA GLN A 218 41.44 -10.24 -1.06
C GLN A 218 42.58 -10.84 -0.23
N THR A 219 42.56 -10.64 1.10
CA THR A 219 43.56 -11.23 2.00
C THR A 219 43.54 -12.76 1.92
N LYS A 220 42.36 -13.38 1.93
CA LYS A 220 42.24 -14.85 1.80
C LYS A 220 42.67 -15.37 0.44
N ALA A 221 42.40 -14.63 -0.63
CA ALA A 221 42.90 -14.95 -1.96
C ALA A 221 44.45 -14.91 -2.00
N ALA A 222 45.07 -13.90 -1.38
CA ALA A 222 46.52 -13.80 -1.28
C ALA A 222 47.14 -14.93 -0.43
N GLU A 223 46.56 -15.25 0.74
CA GLU A 223 46.99 -16.38 1.57
C GLU A 223 46.89 -17.72 0.83
N LEU A 224 45.80 -17.94 0.08
CA LEU A 224 45.64 -19.14 -0.74
C LEU A 224 46.66 -19.21 -1.87
N HIS A 225 46.93 -18.08 -2.52
CA HIS A 225 47.94 -18.00 -3.58
C HIS A 225 49.34 -18.34 -3.04
N GLU A 226 49.73 -17.75 -1.90
CA GLU A 226 51.00 -18.05 -1.24
C GLU A 226 51.11 -19.53 -0.86
N ARG A 227 50.01 -20.14 -0.38
CA ARG A 227 49.96 -21.56 -0.04
C ARG A 227 50.09 -22.47 -1.26
N ILE A 228 49.48 -22.11 -2.39
CA ILE A 228 49.64 -22.81 -3.66
C ILE A 228 51.10 -22.75 -4.10
N ASP A 229 51.71 -21.56 -4.11
CA ASP A 229 53.12 -21.39 -4.49
C ASP A 229 54.06 -22.18 -3.57
N ALA A 230 53.76 -22.25 -2.27
CA ALA A 230 54.53 -23.04 -1.31
C ALA A 230 54.42 -24.55 -1.61
N LEU A 231 53.23 -25.04 -1.94
CA LEU A 231 53.00 -26.43 -2.34
C LEU A 231 53.70 -26.76 -3.66
N GLU A 232 53.66 -25.87 -4.66
CA GLU A 232 54.35 -26.04 -5.93
C GLU A 232 55.88 -26.11 -5.76
N ARG A 233 56.45 -25.26 -4.89
CA ARG A 233 57.87 -25.33 -4.52
C ARG A 233 58.22 -26.64 -3.82
N ALA A 234 57.42 -27.06 -2.84
CA ALA A 234 57.64 -28.31 -2.11
C ALA A 234 57.53 -29.55 -3.03
N TYR A 235 56.56 -29.53 -3.95
CA TYR A 235 56.38 -30.55 -4.97
C TYR A 235 57.58 -30.60 -5.91
N SER A 236 58.03 -29.45 -6.42
CA SER A 236 59.20 -29.36 -7.31
C SER A 236 60.46 -29.92 -6.66
N VAL A 237 60.72 -29.59 -5.39
CA VAL A 237 61.85 -30.14 -4.63
C VAL A 237 61.74 -31.66 -4.46
N SER A 238 60.54 -32.15 -4.12
CA SER A 238 60.30 -33.60 -3.94
C SER A 238 60.43 -34.37 -5.25
N PHE A 239 59.94 -33.79 -6.35
CA PHE A 239 60.04 -34.34 -7.69
C PHE A 239 61.50 -34.44 -8.14
N THR A 240 62.30 -33.38 -7.98
CA THR A 240 63.74 -33.40 -8.30
C THR A 240 64.47 -34.50 -7.51
N ARG A 241 64.23 -34.61 -6.20
CA ARG A 241 64.81 -35.68 -5.36
C ARG A 241 64.42 -37.08 -5.82
N LEU A 242 63.14 -37.28 -6.18
CA LEU A 242 62.65 -38.56 -6.69
C LEU A 242 63.35 -38.91 -8.02
N MET A 243 63.45 -37.93 -8.92
CA MET A 243 64.11 -38.10 -10.22
C MET A 243 65.61 -38.38 -10.08
N GLU A 244 66.30 -37.69 -9.17
CA GLU A 244 67.70 -37.97 -8.81
C GLU A 244 67.85 -39.41 -8.30
N SER A 245 66.99 -39.84 -7.35
CA SER A 245 67.01 -41.22 -6.83
C SER A 245 66.72 -42.28 -7.90
N ILE A 246 65.78 -42.02 -8.82
CA ILE A 246 65.50 -42.91 -9.95
C ILE A 246 66.72 -42.98 -10.87
N ASN A 247 67.33 -41.85 -11.21
CA ASN A 247 68.52 -41.79 -12.07
C ASN A 247 69.71 -42.53 -11.44
N GLU A 248 69.94 -42.37 -10.14
CA GLU A 248 70.95 -43.12 -9.39
C GLU A 248 70.70 -44.63 -9.46
N LYS A 249 69.46 -45.07 -9.18
CA LYS A 249 69.07 -46.48 -9.29
C LYS A 249 69.22 -47.02 -10.72
N HIS A 250 68.82 -46.24 -11.73
CA HIS A 250 68.99 -46.58 -13.14
C HIS A 250 70.46 -46.72 -13.51
N ALA A 251 71.35 -45.83 -13.07
CA ALA A 251 72.79 -45.94 -13.31
C ALA A 251 73.36 -47.24 -12.71
N VAL A 252 72.92 -47.63 -11.51
CA VAL A 252 73.28 -48.91 -10.88
C VAL A 252 72.75 -50.11 -11.68
N ILE A 253 71.53 -50.04 -12.22
CA ILE A 253 70.97 -51.11 -13.05
C ILE A 253 71.71 -51.21 -14.39
N LEU A 254 71.96 -50.09 -15.07
CA LEU A 254 72.67 -50.06 -16.35
C LEU A 254 74.10 -50.61 -16.22
N SER A 255 74.82 -50.23 -15.17
CA SER A 255 76.15 -50.80 -14.87
C SER A 255 76.11 -52.30 -14.56
N LYS A 256 75.02 -52.81 -13.95
CA LYS A 256 74.82 -54.25 -13.76
C LYS A 256 74.44 -54.98 -15.05
N LEU A 257 73.71 -54.34 -15.96
CA LEU A 257 73.34 -54.90 -17.26
C LEU A 257 74.52 -55.02 -18.21
N ASP A 258 75.49 -54.08 -18.17
CA ASP A 258 76.75 -54.17 -18.94
C ASP A 258 77.63 -55.38 -18.55
N MET A 259 77.36 -56.02 -17.42
CA MET A 259 78.10 -57.19 -16.92
C MET A 259 77.46 -58.54 -17.32
N LEU A 260 76.38 -58.55 -18.08
CA LEU A 260 75.69 -59.79 -18.46
C LEU A 260 75.86 -60.12 -19.96
N PRO A 261 76.41 -61.29 -20.33
CA PRO A 261 76.42 -61.75 -21.71
C PRO A 261 74.99 -62.06 -22.16
N GLY A 262 74.62 -61.57 -23.35
CA GLY A 262 73.25 -61.65 -23.89
C GLY A 262 72.66 -63.06 -23.91
N PRO A 263 71.32 -63.17 -23.95
CA PRO A 263 70.67 -63.25 -25.26
C PRO A 263 69.26 -62.61 -25.37
N VAL A 264 68.91 -62.37 -26.64
CA VAL A 264 67.60 -62.47 -27.32
C VAL A 264 66.37 -62.77 -26.45
N LEU A 265 65.29 -61.97 -26.57
CA LEU A 265 63.91 -62.38 -26.93
C LEU A 265 62.89 -61.21 -26.89
N ARG A 266 62.05 -61.16 -27.95
CA ARG A 266 60.68 -60.58 -28.06
C ARG A 266 59.73 -61.19 -26.99
N PRO A 267 58.41 -60.86 -26.88
CA PRO A 267 57.58 -59.70 -27.30
C PRO A 267 56.61 -59.24 -26.17
N GLU A 268 55.58 -58.46 -26.54
CA GLU A 268 54.21 -58.37 -25.95
C GLU A 268 53.81 -57.15 -25.09
N SER A 269 52.80 -56.46 -25.62
CA SER A 269 51.94 -55.48 -24.96
C SER A 269 51.00 -56.18 -23.97
N PRO A 270 50.68 -55.54 -22.83
CA PRO A 270 49.27 -55.58 -22.41
C PRO A 270 48.74 -54.30 -21.75
N SER A 271 47.52 -53.99 -22.19
CA SER A 271 46.33 -53.71 -21.37
C SER A 271 46.26 -52.45 -20.49
N ARG A 272 45.31 -51.59 -20.91
CA ARG A 272 44.48 -50.74 -20.05
C ARG A 272 44.03 -51.50 -18.80
N MET A 273 44.14 -50.85 -17.64
CA MET A 273 43.35 -51.12 -16.45
C MET A 273 42.67 -49.83 -16.02
N ASP A 274 41.34 -49.84 -16.05
CA ASP A 274 40.47 -48.94 -15.32
C ASP A 274 40.69 -49.17 -13.82
N VAL A 275 40.86 -48.08 -13.06
CA VAL A 275 40.81 -48.11 -11.59
C VAL A 275 39.58 -47.33 -11.16
N ASP A 276 38.56 -48.11 -10.85
CA ASP A 276 37.44 -47.80 -9.99
C ASP A 276 37.95 -47.73 -8.54
N GLU A 277 37.66 -46.65 -7.81
CA GLU A 277 37.88 -46.58 -6.35
C GLU A 277 36.77 -45.78 -5.66
N SER A 278 35.65 -46.48 -5.48
CA SER A 278 34.91 -46.67 -4.23
C SER A 278 34.98 -45.60 -3.11
N HIS A 279 33.78 -45.16 -2.73
CA HIS A 279 33.22 -45.08 -1.37
C HIS A 279 34.02 -44.39 -0.24
N ARG A 280 33.45 -43.27 0.26
CA ARG A 280 33.40 -43.02 1.71
C ARG A 280 32.07 -42.42 2.15
N SER A 281 31.22 -43.30 2.64
CA SER A 281 30.07 -43.07 3.51
C SER A 281 30.52 -42.52 4.87
N GLY A 282 29.84 -41.48 5.36
CA GLY A 282 29.96 -40.93 6.71
C GLY A 282 28.56 -40.58 7.25
N SER A 283 28.27 -41.10 8.43
CA SER A 283 26.97 -41.35 9.06
C SER A 283 26.14 -40.12 9.46
N PRO A 284 24.82 -40.31 9.73
CA PRO A 284 23.94 -39.33 10.33
C PRO A 284 24.06 -39.31 11.86
N ILE A 285 24.05 -38.11 12.46
CA ILE A 285 23.95 -37.91 13.92
C ILE A 285 22.48 -37.64 14.24
N ASN A 286 21.90 -38.56 15.02
CA ASN A 286 20.64 -38.40 15.74
C ASN A 286 20.84 -37.41 16.90
N GLY A 287 19.89 -36.49 17.09
CA GLY A 287 19.70 -35.72 18.31
C GLY A 287 18.26 -35.89 18.77
N GLU A 288 18.10 -36.46 19.97
CA GLU A 288 16.83 -36.74 20.64
C GLU A 288 16.13 -35.46 21.15
N PRO A 289 14.81 -35.50 21.41
CA PRO A 289 14.05 -34.41 21.99
C PRO A 289 14.09 -34.43 23.52
N LEU A 290 14.32 -33.26 24.12
CA LEU A 290 14.14 -33.02 25.55
C LEU A 290 12.68 -32.67 25.84
N GLU A 291 12.03 -33.57 26.57
CA GLU A 291 10.81 -33.31 27.34
C GLU A 291 11.15 -32.40 28.52
N ASN A 292 10.32 -31.38 28.78
CA ASN A 292 10.27 -30.72 30.07
C ASN A 292 8.80 -30.46 30.43
N GLU A 293 8.34 -31.24 31.40
CA GLU A 293 7.16 -31.00 32.21
C GLU A 293 7.49 -29.97 33.29
N GLU A 294 6.63 -28.95 33.47
CA GLU A 294 6.49 -28.17 34.71
C GLU A 294 5.20 -27.34 34.59
N GLU A 295 4.43 -27.01 35.62
CA GLU A 295 4.03 -27.66 36.86
C GLU A 295 2.77 -26.86 37.26
N TYR A 296 1.64 -27.53 37.52
CA TYR A 296 0.39 -26.90 37.93
C TYR A 296 0.49 -26.37 39.38
N ARG A 297 0.25 -25.08 39.60
CA ARG A 297 -0.08 -24.53 40.94
C ARG A 297 -1.47 -23.90 40.93
N ASN A 298 -2.37 -24.53 41.68
CA ASN A 298 -3.66 -23.97 42.09
C ASN A 298 -3.47 -23.06 43.32
N PRO A 299 -4.06 -21.85 43.33
CA PRO A 299 -4.00 -20.94 44.48
C PRO A 299 -5.05 -21.26 45.55
N SER A 300 -4.63 -21.03 46.81
CA SER A 300 -5.41 -21.20 48.04
C SER A 300 -6.45 -20.09 48.22
N PRO A 301 -7.66 -20.38 48.73
CA PRO A 301 -8.65 -19.39 49.11
C PRO A 301 -8.48 -19.02 50.59
N TYR A 302 -8.47 -17.73 50.95
CA TYR A 302 -9.33 -17.10 51.97
C TYR A 302 -8.99 -15.60 52.11
N PRO A 303 -9.99 -14.76 52.42
CA PRO A 303 -9.97 -13.31 52.23
C PRO A 303 -9.64 -12.56 53.52
N GLU A 304 -9.04 -11.37 53.42
CA GLU A 304 -9.20 -10.35 54.46
C GLU A 304 -8.95 -8.94 53.91
N SER A 305 -9.95 -8.10 54.17
CA SER A 305 -10.18 -6.72 53.75
C SER A 305 -9.05 -5.71 54.00
N ASN A 306 -8.54 -5.11 52.92
CA ASN A 306 -8.02 -3.73 52.83
C ASN A 306 -8.35 -3.15 51.43
N THR A 307 -9.64 -2.92 51.20
CA THR A 307 -10.29 -2.93 49.87
C THR A 307 -10.21 -1.61 49.09
N SER A 308 -9.01 -1.02 48.91
CA SER A 308 -8.85 0.05 47.91
C SER A 308 -7.44 0.12 47.34
N GLU A 309 -6.40 -0.04 48.16
CA GLU A 309 -5.01 0.04 47.68
C GLU A 309 -4.48 -1.32 47.22
N GLU A 310 -4.88 -2.40 47.88
CA GLU A 310 -4.55 -3.77 47.45
C GLU A 310 -5.23 -4.12 46.12
N ASP A 311 -6.45 -3.63 45.90
CA ASP A 311 -7.20 -3.81 44.65
C ASP A 311 -6.51 -3.13 43.46
N ASP A 312 -5.93 -1.94 43.65
CA ASP A 312 -5.22 -1.25 42.58
C ASP A 312 -3.88 -1.92 42.25
N ALA A 313 -3.16 -2.45 43.26
CA ALA A 313 -1.94 -3.22 43.03
C ALA A 313 -2.23 -4.51 42.22
N GLU A 314 -3.30 -5.22 42.52
CA GLU A 314 -3.72 -6.41 41.75
C GLU A 314 -4.12 -6.04 40.31
N ARG A 315 -4.87 -4.96 40.13
CA ARG A 315 -5.26 -4.46 38.80
C ARG A 315 -4.06 -4.08 37.95
N VAL A 316 -3.04 -3.45 38.54
CA VAL A 316 -1.77 -3.13 37.86
C VAL A 316 -1.07 -4.42 37.42
N LEU A 317 -0.96 -5.43 38.28
CA LEU A 317 -0.33 -6.71 37.93
C LEU A 317 -1.06 -7.43 36.79
N ILE A 318 -2.40 -7.43 36.78
CA ILE A 318 -3.21 -8.01 35.70
C ILE A 318 -2.99 -7.27 34.38
N LEU A 319 -3.02 -5.93 34.40
CA LEU A 319 -2.78 -5.12 33.20
C LEU A 319 -1.37 -5.33 32.66
N GLN A 320 -0.36 -5.36 33.54
CA GLN A 320 1.02 -5.58 33.13
C GLN A 320 1.22 -6.96 32.48
N ARG A 321 0.59 -8.01 33.02
CA ARG A 321 0.60 -9.34 32.40
C ARG A 321 -0.02 -9.31 31.01
N ARG A 322 -1.19 -8.67 30.87
CA ARG A 322 -1.88 -8.55 29.58
C ARG A 322 -1.07 -7.74 28.55
N ILE A 323 -0.40 -6.67 28.96
CA ILE A 323 0.53 -5.91 28.12
C ILE A 323 1.66 -6.81 27.65
N ASN A 324 2.35 -7.50 28.58
CA ASN A 324 3.48 -8.36 28.23
C ASN A 324 3.08 -9.49 27.26
N ASP A 325 1.91 -10.10 27.46
CA ASP A 325 1.38 -11.13 26.56
C ASP A 325 0.99 -10.54 25.20
N GLY A 326 0.31 -9.39 25.17
CA GLY A 326 -0.05 -8.69 23.94
C GLY A 326 1.17 -8.23 23.14
N GLU A 327 2.22 -7.75 23.79
CA GLU A 327 3.48 -7.34 23.14
C GLU A 327 4.27 -8.52 22.58
N ARG A 328 4.20 -9.68 23.24
CA ARG A 328 4.77 -10.93 22.73
C ARG A 328 4.08 -11.34 21.44
N GLU A 329 2.75 -11.44 21.46
CA GLU A 329 1.95 -11.79 20.28
C GLU A 329 2.13 -10.74 19.16
N PHE A 330 2.16 -9.45 19.50
CA PHE A 330 2.38 -8.39 18.53
C PHE A 330 3.75 -8.51 17.84
N ARG A 331 4.83 -8.83 18.59
CA ARG A 331 6.15 -9.09 18.03
C ARG A 331 6.17 -10.31 17.11
N GLU A 332 5.52 -11.40 17.50
CA GLU A 332 5.39 -12.60 16.67
C GLU A 332 4.70 -12.28 15.34
N ILE A 333 3.65 -11.46 15.37
CA ILE A 333 2.96 -11.01 14.15
C ILE A 333 3.86 -10.09 13.29
N GLU A 334 4.55 -9.12 13.90
CA GLU A 334 5.48 -8.24 13.18
C GLU A 334 6.63 -9.02 12.52
N GLU A 335 7.10 -10.11 13.12
CA GLU A 335 8.11 -11.01 12.53
C GLU A 335 7.51 -11.90 11.43
N TYR A 336 6.28 -12.36 11.60
CA TYR A 336 5.59 -13.22 10.65
C TYR A 336 5.26 -12.51 9.33
N LEU A 337 4.73 -11.29 9.38
CA LEU A 337 4.15 -10.60 8.21
C LEU A 337 5.16 -10.36 7.06
N PRO A 338 6.38 -9.86 7.29
CA PRO A 338 7.38 -9.65 6.22
C PRO A 338 7.80 -10.95 5.54
N ASN A 339 7.88 -12.04 6.31
CA ASN A 339 8.32 -13.35 5.85
C ASN A 339 7.20 -14.15 5.17
N ASN A 340 5.94 -13.78 5.39
CA ASN A 340 4.76 -14.50 4.91
C ASN A 340 3.81 -13.63 4.08
N TRP A 341 4.32 -12.57 3.45
CA TRP A 341 3.52 -11.67 2.63
C TRP A 341 2.72 -12.42 1.56
N VAL A 342 1.39 -12.34 1.56
CA VAL A 342 0.59 -12.96 0.49
C VAL A 342 -0.38 -11.93 -0.05
N ARG A 343 -0.58 -11.95 -1.38
CA ARG A 343 -1.60 -11.11 -1.99
C ARG A 343 -2.98 -11.53 -1.48
N GLU A 344 -3.73 -10.59 -0.95
CA GLU A 344 -5.11 -10.81 -0.51
C GLU A 344 -5.98 -11.38 -1.64
N ARG A 345 -6.86 -12.32 -1.29
CA ARG A 345 -7.85 -12.88 -2.21
C ARG A 345 -8.97 -11.87 -2.40
N HIS A 346 -9.04 -11.25 -3.57
CA HIS A 346 -10.13 -10.31 -3.86
C HIS A 346 -11.34 -11.09 -4.36
N PHE A 347 -12.45 -11.00 -3.64
CA PHE A 347 -13.73 -11.60 -4.00
C PHE A 347 -14.54 -10.67 -4.92
N GLY A 348 -15.44 -11.25 -5.71
CA GLY A 348 -16.40 -10.50 -6.53
C GLY A 348 -16.06 -10.43 -8.01
N SER A 349 -16.79 -9.58 -8.73
CA SER A 349 -16.72 -9.48 -10.19
C SER A 349 -15.32 -9.07 -10.64
N ARG A 350 -14.77 -9.84 -11.57
CA ARG A 350 -13.51 -9.50 -12.26
C ARG A 350 -13.75 -9.57 -13.74
N THR A 351 -13.22 -8.60 -14.48
CA THR A 351 -13.18 -8.64 -15.93
C THR A 351 -12.34 -9.83 -16.37
N MET A 352 -13.00 -10.96 -16.67
CA MET A 352 -12.34 -12.12 -17.26
C MET A 352 -11.96 -11.81 -18.70
N LYS A 353 -10.93 -12.50 -19.23
CA LYS A 353 -10.61 -12.35 -20.65
C LYS A 353 -11.79 -12.85 -21.47
N TRP A 354 -12.01 -12.27 -22.64
CA TRP A 354 -13.13 -12.67 -23.50
C TRP A 354 -13.12 -14.18 -23.84
N SER A 355 -11.94 -14.78 -24.01
CA SER A 355 -11.76 -16.23 -24.21
C SER A 355 -12.18 -17.08 -23.00
N GLU A 356 -12.24 -16.48 -21.81
CA GLU A 356 -12.53 -17.12 -20.53
C GLU A 356 -13.95 -16.80 -20.04
N ALA A 357 -14.71 -15.97 -20.76
CA ALA A 357 -16.07 -15.57 -20.39
C ALA A 357 -17.04 -16.76 -20.29
N LYS A 358 -16.72 -17.89 -20.94
CA LYS A 358 -17.53 -19.12 -20.84
C LYS A 358 -17.15 -19.99 -19.64
N MET A 359 -16.08 -19.68 -18.91
CA MET A 359 -15.69 -20.45 -17.72
C MET A 359 -16.75 -20.32 -16.64
N MET A 360 -17.04 -21.45 -16.00
CA MET A 360 -17.99 -21.57 -14.91
C MET A 360 -17.23 -21.65 -13.59
N CYS A 361 -17.66 -20.89 -12.59
CA CYS A 361 -17.14 -21.01 -11.23
C CYS A 361 -17.42 -22.43 -10.70
N VAL A 362 -16.38 -23.11 -10.20
CA VAL A 362 -16.51 -24.48 -9.68
C VAL A 362 -17.40 -24.56 -8.45
N TYR A 363 -17.57 -23.44 -7.73
CA TYR A 363 -18.34 -23.39 -6.49
C TYR A 363 -19.79 -22.96 -6.74
N CYS A 364 -20.03 -21.70 -7.13
CA CYS A 364 -21.38 -21.18 -7.30
C CYS A 364 -22.03 -21.42 -8.67
N LYS A 365 -21.30 -22.00 -9.62
CA LYS A 365 -21.76 -22.31 -10.99
C LYS A 365 -22.14 -21.10 -11.86
N GLU A 366 -21.88 -19.87 -11.41
CA GLU A 366 -22.01 -18.69 -12.27
C GLU A 366 -20.98 -18.71 -13.40
N GLN A 367 -21.41 -18.25 -14.58
CA GLN A 367 -20.58 -18.21 -15.78
C GLN A 367 -20.08 -16.79 -16.04
N GLY A 368 -18.79 -16.64 -16.33
CA GLY A 368 -18.28 -15.38 -16.88
C GLY A 368 -18.06 -14.22 -15.88
N GLN A 369 -18.54 -14.34 -14.64
CA GLN A 369 -18.52 -13.24 -13.66
C GLN A 369 -17.22 -13.14 -12.85
N HIS A 370 -16.63 -14.28 -12.50
CA HIS A 370 -15.43 -14.36 -11.66
C HIS A 370 -14.71 -15.70 -11.85
N TYR A 371 -13.42 -15.73 -11.53
CA TYR A 371 -12.69 -17.00 -11.41
C TYR A 371 -13.07 -17.71 -10.12
N SER A 372 -13.05 -19.06 -10.08
CA SER A 372 -13.38 -19.84 -8.88
C SER A 372 -12.59 -19.39 -7.63
N ASP A 373 -11.34 -18.97 -7.81
CA ASP A 373 -10.47 -18.42 -6.77
C ASP A 373 -11.05 -17.16 -6.07
N ALA A 374 -11.88 -16.39 -6.77
CA ALA A 374 -12.46 -15.12 -6.37
C ALA A 374 -13.99 -15.20 -6.13
N CYS A 375 -14.54 -16.41 -5.92
CA CYS A 375 -15.99 -16.60 -5.76
C CYS A 375 -16.55 -15.85 -4.55
N PRO A 376 -17.48 -14.88 -4.74
CA PRO A 376 -18.07 -14.12 -3.63
C PRO A 376 -19.13 -14.91 -2.86
N ASN A 377 -19.78 -15.87 -3.51
CA ASN A 377 -20.86 -16.67 -2.91
C ASN A 377 -20.33 -17.78 -1.99
N VAL A 378 -19.06 -18.17 -2.15
CA VAL A 378 -18.39 -19.21 -1.35
C VAL A 378 -17.01 -18.67 -0.95
N PRO A 379 -16.94 -17.76 0.03
CA PRO A 379 -15.68 -17.10 0.39
C PRO A 379 -14.77 -17.99 1.24
N SER A 380 -15.32 -18.94 1.99
CA SER A 380 -14.58 -19.77 2.93
C SER A 380 -13.81 -20.89 2.23
N VAL A 381 -12.53 -21.05 2.58
CA VAL A 381 -11.68 -22.16 2.09
C VAL A 381 -12.18 -23.52 2.57
N ALA A 382 -12.73 -23.59 3.79
CA ALA A 382 -13.32 -24.80 4.33
C ALA A 382 -14.52 -25.24 3.47
N GLU A 383 -15.47 -24.32 3.24
CA GLU A 383 -16.66 -24.57 2.43
C GLU A 383 -16.31 -24.97 0.98
N ARG A 384 -15.30 -24.31 0.39
CA ARG A 384 -14.78 -24.69 -0.94
C ARG A 384 -14.23 -26.10 -0.95
N THR A 385 -13.53 -26.51 0.11
CA THR A 385 -12.96 -27.86 0.23
C THR A 385 -14.07 -28.89 0.36
N ASP A 386 -15.08 -28.61 1.18
CA ASP A 386 -16.25 -29.47 1.35
C ASP A 386 -17.02 -29.66 0.05
N ILE A 387 -17.20 -28.60 -0.75
CA ILE A 387 -17.83 -28.68 -2.07
C ILE A 387 -17.01 -29.57 -3.02
N LEU A 388 -15.69 -29.45 -3.03
CA LEU A 388 -14.84 -30.30 -3.87
C LEU A 388 -14.95 -31.76 -3.45
N GLU A 389 -14.95 -32.06 -2.15
CA GLU A 389 -15.10 -33.42 -1.63
C GLU A 389 -16.47 -34.00 -1.94
N ALA A 390 -17.54 -33.27 -1.65
CA ALA A 390 -18.92 -33.68 -1.91
C ALA A 390 -19.18 -33.92 -3.41
N GLU A 391 -18.56 -33.14 -4.29
CA GLU A 391 -18.68 -33.32 -5.73
C GLU A 391 -17.68 -34.34 -6.33
N GLY A 392 -16.83 -34.98 -5.52
CA GLY A 392 -15.81 -35.92 -5.98
C GLY A 392 -14.77 -35.27 -6.91
N ARG A 393 -14.40 -34.01 -6.64
CA ARG A 393 -13.43 -33.23 -7.42
C ARG A 393 -12.04 -33.27 -6.78
N CYS A 394 -11.03 -33.24 -7.64
CA CYS A 394 -9.64 -33.19 -7.24
C CYS A 394 -9.27 -31.87 -6.54
N LYS A 395 -8.63 -31.93 -5.37
CA LYS A 395 -8.09 -30.76 -4.66
C LYS A 395 -6.94 -30.06 -5.40
N ILE A 396 -6.29 -30.73 -6.37
CA ILE A 396 -5.14 -30.19 -7.13
C ILE A 396 -5.58 -29.44 -8.39
N CYS A 397 -6.55 -29.99 -9.13
CA CYS A 397 -6.98 -29.44 -10.41
C CYS A 397 -8.46 -29.03 -10.49
N VAL A 398 -9.23 -29.20 -9.42
CA VAL A 398 -10.68 -28.89 -9.31
C VAL A 398 -11.59 -29.59 -10.32
N GLU A 399 -11.06 -30.56 -11.06
CA GLU A 399 -11.79 -31.41 -12.01
C GLU A 399 -12.08 -32.79 -11.43
N ARG A 400 -13.03 -33.52 -12.04
CA ARG A 400 -13.30 -34.92 -11.71
C ARG A 400 -12.36 -35.83 -12.52
N HIS A 401 -11.85 -36.87 -11.87
CA HIS A 401 -11.03 -37.89 -12.51
C HIS A 401 -11.29 -39.25 -11.86
N ASP A 402 -11.16 -40.33 -12.63
CA ASP A 402 -11.47 -41.68 -12.16
C ASP A 402 -10.36 -42.33 -11.31
N THR A 403 -9.15 -41.74 -11.32
CA THR A 403 -7.97 -42.24 -10.61
C THR A 403 -7.71 -41.45 -9.34
N ASP A 404 -7.28 -42.10 -8.24
CA ASP A 404 -6.99 -41.39 -6.98
C ASP A 404 -5.81 -40.41 -7.06
N SER A 405 -4.92 -40.56 -8.05
CA SER A 405 -3.74 -39.70 -8.23
C SER A 405 -3.91 -38.71 -9.38
N CYS A 406 -3.95 -37.41 -9.07
CA CYS A 406 -3.93 -36.36 -10.10
C CYS A 406 -2.56 -36.22 -10.75
N THR A 407 -2.50 -36.34 -12.07
CA THR A 407 -1.26 -36.20 -12.86
C THR A 407 -0.88 -34.74 -13.14
N ARG A 408 -1.78 -33.78 -12.90
CA ARG A 408 -1.50 -32.36 -13.15
C ARG A 408 -0.58 -31.77 -12.08
N SER A 409 0.45 -31.06 -12.53
CA SER A 409 1.37 -30.31 -11.68
C SER A 409 0.91 -28.86 -11.50
N ASN A 410 -0.23 -28.66 -10.86
CA ASN A 410 -0.67 -27.30 -10.51
C ASN A 410 0.11 -26.81 -9.28
N THR A 411 0.93 -25.77 -9.48
CA THR A 411 1.58 -25.08 -8.36
C THR A 411 0.68 -23.95 -7.88
N CYS A 412 0.28 -23.97 -6.61
CA CYS A 412 -0.50 -22.90 -6.01
C CYS A 412 0.27 -21.57 -6.11
N PHE A 413 -0.34 -20.55 -6.72
CA PHE A 413 0.33 -19.26 -6.93
C PHE A 413 0.64 -18.53 -5.61
N TYR A 414 -0.20 -18.71 -4.60
CA TYR A 414 -0.02 -18.12 -3.26
C TYR A 414 1.18 -18.75 -2.53
N CYS A 415 1.40 -20.06 -2.71
CA CYS A 415 2.52 -20.75 -2.06
C CYS A 415 3.85 -20.62 -2.81
N LYS A 416 3.82 -20.30 -4.12
CA LYS A 416 5.00 -20.34 -5.00
C LYS A 416 6.18 -19.48 -4.53
N LYS A 417 5.91 -18.37 -3.82
CA LYS A 417 6.93 -17.36 -3.49
C LYS A 417 7.63 -17.54 -2.13
N PHE A 418 7.16 -18.45 -1.26
CA PHE A 418 7.43 -18.33 0.19
C PHE A 418 8.11 -19.52 0.87
N ARG A 419 8.58 -20.54 0.15
CA ARG A 419 9.26 -21.67 0.82
C ARG A 419 10.60 -22.01 0.22
N ARG A 420 11.59 -22.13 1.12
CA ARG A 420 12.98 -22.55 0.84
C ARG A 420 13.09 -24.06 0.64
N ASP A 421 12.16 -24.87 1.16
CA ASP A 421 12.16 -26.32 0.98
C ASP A 421 11.09 -26.81 -0.03
N PRO A 422 11.48 -27.41 -1.17
CA PRO A 422 10.58 -28.02 -2.15
C PRO A 422 9.78 -29.23 -1.64
N LYS A 423 10.21 -29.90 -0.56
CA LYS A 423 9.62 -31.17 -0.09
C LYS A 423 8.30 -30.98 0.67
N GLU A 424 8.03 -29.78 1.20
CA GLU A 424 6.78 -29.47 1.93
C GLU A 424 5.66 -28.91 1.03
N ARG A 425 5.75 -29.10 -0.29
CA ARG A 425 4.71 -28.62 -1.21
C ARG A 425 3.49 -29.54 -1.15
N GLU A 426 2.55 -29.21 -0.27
CA GLU A 426 1.18 -29.70 -0.41
C GLU A 426 0.64 -29.25 -1.77
N LYS A 427 0.40 -30.21 -2.67
CA LYS A 427 -0.19 -29.93 -3.98
C LYS A 427 -1.67 -29.62 -3.77
N HIS A 428 -2.05 -28.38 -4.03
CA HIS A 428 -3.43 -27.92 -3.97
C HIS A 428 -3.68 -26.83 -5.02
N HIS A 429 -4.95 -26.65 -5.39
CA HIS A 429 -5.39 -25.58 -6.27
C HIS A 429 -5.43 -24.24 -5.52
N ALA A 430 -5.13 -23.12 -6.19
CA ALA A 430 -5.05 -21.80 -5.55
C ALA A 430 -6.36 -21.38 -4.85
N SER A 431 -7.50 -21.84 -5.38
CA SER A 431 -8.83 -21.51 -4.86
C SER A 431 -9.15 -22.11 -3.50
N ILE A 432 -8.36 -23.08 -3.02
CA ILE A 432 -8.47 -23.68 -1.67
C ILE A 432 -7.21 -23.43 -0.82
N CYS A 433 -6.35 -22.49 -1.23
CA CYS A 433 -5.21 -22.11 -0.41
C CYS A 433 -5.68 -21.24 0.78
N PRO A 434 -5.37 -21.60 2.04
CA PRO A 434 -5.78 -20.82 3.22
C PRO A 434 -4.90 -19.58 3.46
N ARG A 435 -3.72 -19.50 2.84
CA ARG A 435 -2.73 -18.46 3.13
C ARG A 435 -3.24 -17.02 2.96
N PRO A 436 -4.01 -16.65 1.91
CA PRO A 436 -4.54 -15.30 1.79
C PRO A 436 -5.43 -14.92 2.98
N GLU A 437 -6.30 -15.84 3.41
CA GLU A 437 -7.21 -15.66 4.53
C GLU A 437 -6.44 -15.63 5.85
N ASP A 438 -5.45 -16.51 6.05
CA ASP A 438 -4.58 -16.52 7.23
C ASP A 438 -3.81 -15.21 7.35
N PHE A 439 -3.27 -14.71 6.24
CA PHE A 439 -2.56 -13.44 6.17
C PHE A 439 -3.48 -12.25 6.50
N ALA A 440 -4.68 -12.22 5.92
CA ALA A 440 -5.69 -11.19 6.24
C ALA A 440 -6.10 -11.21 7.72
N ARG A 441 -6.37 -12.39 8.29
CA ARG A 441 -6.66 -12.54 9.73
C ARG A 441 -5.49 -12.10 10.62
N THR A 442 -4.26 -12.35 10.18
CA THR A 442 -3.06 -11.90 10.92
C THR A 442 -2.94 -10.38 10.91
N ILE A 443 -3.23 -9.72 9.79
CA ILE A 443 -3.30 -8.25 9.70
C ILE A 443 -4.41 -7.70 10.61
N GLU A 444 -5.60 -8.29 10.57
CA GLU A 444 -6.71 -7.89 11.43
C GLU A 444 -6.35 -8.05 12.91
N ARG A 445 -5.75 -9.18 13.29
CA ARG A 445 -5.28 -9.44 14.64
C ARG A 445 -4.22 -8.44 15.09
N ARG A 446 -3.28 -8.04 14.22
CA ARG A 446 -2.30 -6.96 14.48
C ARG A 446 -3.01 -5.66 14.87
N HIS A 447 -4.03 -5.26 14.11
CA HIS A 447 -4.77 -4.03 14.39
C HIS A 447 -5.56 -4.12 15.70
N GLN A 448 -6.17 -5.28 15.98
CA GLN A 448 -6.87 -5.52 17.23
C GLN A 448 -5.91 -5.46 18.43
N LEU A 449 -4.77 -6.16 18.36
CA LEU A 449 -3.75 -6.15 19.42
C LEU A 449 -3.22 -4.75 19.70
N ARG A 450 -2.97 -3.93 18.67
CA ARG A 450 -2.56 -2.54 18.87
C ARG A 450 -3.59 -1.76 19.68
N LYS A 451 -4.88 -1.88 19.34
CA LYS A 451 -5.97 -1.24 20.10
C LYS A 451 -6.06 -1.76 21.55
N GLU A 452 -5.91 -3.06 21.74
CA GLU A 452 -5.93 -3.68 23.07
C GLU A 452 -4.75 -3.22 23.94
N LEU A 453 -3.54 -3.12 23.36
CA LEU A 453 -2.36 -2.60 24.03
C LEU A 453 -2.53 -1.13 24.40
N ASP A 454 -3.02 -0.29 23.48
CA ASP A 454 -3.27 1.13 23.74
C ASP A 454 -4.31 1.34 24.87
N ASP A 455 -5.35 0.50 24.94
CA ASP A 455 -6.33 0.52 26.04
C ASP A 455 -5.71 0.05 27.37
N CYS A 456 -4.88 -0.99 27.35
CA CYS A 456 -4.19 -1.45 28.56
C CYS A 456 -3.21 -0.40 29.11
N TYR A 457 -2.43 0.23 28.23
CA TYR A 457 -1.51 1.31 28.60
C TYR A 457 -2.26 2.50 29.21
N ARG A 458 -3.36 2.93 28.59
CA ARG A 458 -4.19 4.02 29.12
C ARG A 458 -4.76 3.72 30.52
N ARG A 459 -5.27 2.50 30.74
CA ARG A 459 -5.79 2.09 32.05
C ARG A 459 -4.69 2.01 33.10
N LEU A 460 -3.48 1.58 32.70
CA LEU A 460 -2.33 1.55 33.57
C LEU A 460 -1.95 2.98 34.00
N ASP A 461 -1.93 3.93 33.05
CA ASP A 461 -1.68 5.34 33.32
C ASP A 461 -2.75 5.96 34.26
N GLU A 462 -4.02 5.60 34.08
CA GLU A 462 -5.12 6.07 34.95
C GLU A 462 -4.98 5.59 36.40
N ILE A 463 -4.49 4.37 36.63
CA ILE A 463 -4.26 3.83 37.98
C ILE A 463 -2.99 4.43 38.60
N MET A 464 -1.96 4.68 37.78
CA MET A 464 -0.68 5.24 38.24
C MET A 464 -0.70 6.76 38.41
N ALA A 465 -1.67 7.47 37.81
CA ALA A 465 -1.81 8.90 37.96
C ALA A 465 -2.03 9.26 39.44
N PRO A 466 -1.22 10.18 40.01
CA PRO A 466 -1.40 10.58 41.41
C PRO A 466 -2.82 11.13 41.58
N GLY A 467 -3.59 10.48 42.45
CA GLY A 467 -4.96 10.92 42.74
C GLY A 467 -4.98 12.41 43.09
N PRO A 468 -6.03 13.16 42.68
CA PRO A 468 -6.13 14.58 42.99
C PRO A 468 -5.97 14.74 44.50
N SER A 469 -4.90 15.43 44.90
CA SER A 469 -4.59 15.66 46.30
C SER A 469 -5.84 16.21 46.98
N ARG A 470 -6.50 15.40 47.80
CA ARG A 470 -7.69 15.81 48.56
C ARG A 470 -7.22 16.80 49.60
N ASN A 471 -7.25 18.09 49.24
CA ASN A 471 -7.04 19.21 50.17
C ASN A 471 -8.27 19.42 51.04
#